data_AF-A0A8J2TCY1-F1
#
_entry.id   AF-A0A8J2TCY1-F1
#
_cell.length_a   1.000
_cell.length_b   1.000
_cell.length_c   1.000
_cell.angle_alpha   90.00
_cell.angle_beta   90.00
_cell.angle_gamma   90.00
#
_symmetry.space_group_name_H-M   'P 1'
#
loop_
_entity.id
_entity.type
_entity.pdbx_description
1 polymer ?
#
loop_
_entity_poly.entity_id
_entity_poly.type
_entity_poly.pdbx_seq_one_letter_code
_entity_poly.pdbx_strand_id
1 'polypeptide(L)' 'MEAQQEQLLLQFLNREMDIPSPSLERAVRQCDAAAGSLPIILWQYGFINIHQLQQVFEWLETN' A
#
# COMPACT_ATOMS: atom_id res chain seq x y z
N MET A 1 8.87 -11.00 -11.05
CA MET A 1 8.73 -11.35 -9.62
C MET A 1 8.06 -10.22 -8.83
N GLU A 2 8.11 -8.96 -9.26
CA GLU A 2 7.52 -7.80 -8.56
C GLU A 2 5.99 -7.86 -8.41
N ALA A 3 5.26 -8.37 -9.43
CA ALA A 3 3.80 -8.42 -9.40
C ALA A 3 3.20 -9.24 -8.25
N GLN A 4 3.95 -10.20 -7.68
CA GLN A 4 3.47 -11.02 -6.55
C GLN A 4 3.51 -10.25 -5.23
N GLN A 5 4.53 -9.43 -5.00
CA GLN A 5 4.66 -8.63 -3.78
C GLN A 5 3.59 -7.53 -3.74
N GLU A 6 3.26 -6.92 -4.88
CA GLU A 6 2.15 -5.96 -4.97
C GLU A 6 0.80 -6.58 -4.59
N GLN A 7 0.50 -7.79 -5.07
CA GLN A 7 -0.77 -8.45 -4.75
C GLN A 7 -0.88 -8.84 -3.27
N LEU A 8 0.22 -9.30 -2.67
CA LEU A 8 0.25 -9.62 -1.24
C LEU A 8 0.10 -8.36 -0.39
N LEU A 9 0.75 -7.26 -0.80
CA LEU A 9 0.60 -5.97 -0.14
C LEU A 9 -0.85 -5.49 -0.22
N LEU A 10 -1.50 -5.53 -1.38
CA LEU A 10 -2.91 -5.15 -1.53
C LEU A 10 -3.85 -5.98 -0.64
N GLN A 11 -3.59 -7.27 -0.49
CA GLN A 11 -4.34 -8.12 0.43
C GLN A 11 -4.10 -7.74 1.89
N PHE A 12 -2.85 -7.46 2.28
CA PHE A 12 -2.53 -6.98 3.63
C PHE A 12 -3.25 -5.68 3.93
N LEU A 13 -3.14 -4.68 3.03
CA LEU A 13 -3.80 -3.38 3.18
C LEU A 13 -5.34 -3.53 3.30
N ASN A 14 -5.95 -4.43 2.52
CA ASN A 14 -7.39 -4.65 2.56
C ASN A 14 -7.85 -5.40 3.82
N ARG A 15 -7.05 -6.35 4.31
CA ARG A 15 -7.45 -7.28 5.38
C ARG A 15 -7.00 -6.82 6.77
N GLU A 16 -5.75 -6.39 6.91
CA GLU A 16 -5.15 -5.98 8.18
C GLU A 16 -5.43 -4.52 8.50
N MET A 17 -5.55 -3.67 7.47
CA MET A 17 -5.79 -2.23 7.65
C MET A 17 -7.20 -1.78 7.28
N ASP A 18 -8.09 -2.72 6.95
CA ASP A 18 -9.49 -2.47 6.59
C ASP A 18 -9.65 -1.42 5.46
N ILE A 19 -8.65 -1.31 4.58
CA ILE A 19 -8.67 -0.31 3.52
C ILE A 19 -9.59 -0.80 2.40
N PRO A 20 -10.64 -0.03 2.04
CA PRO A 20 -11.54 -0.44 0.99
C PRO A 20 -10.81 -0.51 -0.35
N SER A 21 -11.06 -1.57 -1.12
CA SER A 21 -10.53 -1.78 -2.47
C SER A 21 -10.55 -0.55 -3.39
N PRO A 22 -11.62 0.28 -3.44
CA PRO A 22 -11.61 1.50 -4.27
C PRO A 22 -10.57 2.55 -3.84
N SER A 23 -10.14 2.57 -2.58
CA SER A 23 -9.03 3.43 -2.14
C SER A 23 -7.68 2.87 -2.57
N LEU A 24 -7.52 1.54 -2.53
CA LEU A 24 -6.32 0.86 -3.02
C LEU A 24 -6.15 1.02 -4.53
N GLU A 25 -7.20 0.81 -5.31
CA GLU A 25 -7.16 0.99 -6.77
C GLU A 25 -6.76 2.41 -7.18
N ARG A 26 -7.25 3.42 -6.44
CA ARG A 26 -6.83 4.81 -6.64
C ARG A 26 -5.35 5.00 -6.33
N ALA A 27 -4.89 4.49 -5.20
CA ALA A 27 -3.49 4.57 -4.81
C ALA A 27 -2.57 3.87 -5.84
N VAL A 28 -2.95 2.69 -6.35
CA VAL A 28 -2.19 1.95 -7.38
C VAL A 28 -2.11 2.74 -8.68
N ARG A 29 -3.22 3.30 -9.17
CA ARG A 29 -3.21 4.14 -10.38
C ARG A 29 -2.34 5.39 -10.21
N GLN A 30 -2.35 5.98 -9.02
CA GLN A 30 -1.50 7.13 -8.70
C GLN A 30 -0.02 6.75 -8.60
N CYS A 31 0.26 5.56 -8.06
CA CYS A 31 1.59 4.98 -7.92
C CYS A 31 2.26 4.83 -9.29
N ASP A 32 1.52 4.27 -10.26
CA ASP A 32 1.97 4.10 -11.64
C ASP A 32 2.29 5.44 -12.32
N ALA A 33 1.48 6.48 -12.07
CA ALA A 33 1.68 7.81 -12.63
C ALA A 33 2.81 8.61 -11.97
N ALA A 34 3.06 8.39 -10.67
CA ALA A 34 4.02 9.17 -9.88
C ALA A 34 5.38 8.46 -9.69
N ALA A 35 5.52 7.22 -10.16
CA ALA A 35 6.70 6.35 -9.96
C ALA A 35 7.14 6.24 -8.48
N GLY A 36 6.22 6.47 -7.54
CA GLY A 36 6.46 6.37 -6.11
C GLY A 36 6.15 4.97 -5.59
N SER A 37 6.50 4.67 -4.34
CA SER A 37 6.07 3.43 -3.69
C SER A 37 4.61 3.54 -3.21
N LEU A 38 3.81 2.50 -3.43
CA LEU A 38 2.41 2.43 -3.00
C LEU A 38 2.18 2.83 -1.52
N PRO A 39 3.00 2.38 -0.55
CA PRO A 39 2.83 2.77 0.85
C PRO A 39 2.96 4.28 1.06
N ILE A 40 3.92 4.91 0.38
CA ILE A 40 4.19 6.34 0.49
C ILE A 40 3.03 7.15 -0.10
N ILE A 41 2.48 6.71 -1.23
CA ILE A 41 1.28 7.30 -1.82
C ILE A 41 0.13 7.21 -0.81
N LEU A 42 -0.14 6.03 -0.24
CA LEU A 42 -1.23 5.86 0.73
C LEU A 42 -1.11 6.82 1.93
N TRP A 43 0.09 7.05 2.43
CA TRP A 43 0.33 8.01 3.51
C TRP A 43 0.16 9.47 3.06
N GLN A 44 0.69 9.85 1.90
CA GLN A 44 0.53 11.21 1.36
C GLN A 44 -0.92 11.61 1.14
N TYR A 45 -1.76 10.66 0.72
CA TYR A 45 -3.20 10.88 0.55
C TYR A 45 -4.00 10.73 1.86
N GLY A 46 -3.35 10.36 2.97
CA GLY A 46 -4.01 10.18 4.26
C GLY A 46 -4.91 8.94 4.36
N PHE A 47 -4.75 7.96 3.45
CA PHE A 47 -5.43 6.67 3.57
C PHE A 47 -4.91 5.84 4.73
N ILE A 48 -3.63 6.04 5.07
CA ILE A 48 -2.97 5.42 6.22
C ILE A 48 -2.23 6.47 7.04
N ASN A 49 -2.11 6.21 8.34
CA ASN A 49 -1.28 7.02 9.23
C ASN A 49 0.18 6.53 9.24
N ILE A 50 1.05 7.28 9.91
CA ILE A 50 2.48 6.95 10.00
C ILE A 50 2.75 5.59 10.68
N HIS A 51 1.91 5.17 11.65
CA HIS A 51 2.04 3.86 12.31
C HIS A 51 1.68 2.70 11.38
N GLN A 52 0.64 2.87 10.56
CA GLN A 52 0.24 1.93 9.53
C GLN A 52 1.27 1.87 8.40
N LEU A 53 1.84 3.02 8.01
CA LEU A 53 2.94 3.08 7.05
C LEU A 53 4.15 2.26 7.54
N GLN A 54 4.52 2.40 8.81
CA GLN A 54 5.62 1.63 9.42
C GLN A 54 5.33 0.13 9.37
N GLN A 55 4.13 -0.31 9.77
CA GLN A 55 3.74 -1.73 9.68
C GLN A 55 3.80 -2.28 8.26
N VAL A 56 3.40 -1.49 7.26
CA VAL A 56 3.51 -1.88 5.85
C VAL A 56 4.98 -2.07 5.43
N PHE A 57 5.86 -1.15 5.84
CA PHE A 57 7.29 -1.28 5.54
C PHE A 57 7.93 -2.47 6.27
N GLU A 58 7.61 -2.68 7.54
CA GLU A 58 8.07 -3.85 8.31
C GLU A 58 7.62 -5.17 7.67
N TRP A 59 6.38 -5.22 7.18
CA TRP A 59 5.85 -6.38 6.46
C TRP A 59 6.57 -6.60 5.12
N LEU A 60 6.86 -5.52 4.38
CA LEU A 60 7.61 -5.56 3.12
C LEU A 60 9.07 -6.00 3.31
N GLU A 61 9.71 -5.65 4.42
CA GLU A 61 11.06 -6.13 4.75
C GLU A 61 11.07 -7.61 5.16
N THR A 62 9.95 -8.12 5.66
CA THR A 62 9.81 -9.51 6.14
C THR A 62 9.36 -10.49 5.04
N ASN A 63 8.82 -10.01 3.91
CA ASN A 63 8.32 -10.82 2.77
C ASN A 63 9.15 -10.66 1.49
#